data_AF-A0A220U027-F1
#
_entry.id   AF-A0A220U027-F1
#
_cell.length_a   1.000
_cell.length_b   1.000
_cell.length_c   1.000
_cell.angle_alpha   90.00
_cell.angle_beta   90.00
_cell.angle_gamma   90.00
#
_symmetry.space_group_name_H-M   'P 1'
#
loop_
_entity.id
_entity.type
_entity.pdbx_description
1 polymer ?
#
loop_
_entity_poly.entity_id
_entity_poly.type
_entity_poly.pdbx_seq_one_letter_code
_entity_poly.pdbx_strand_id
1 'polypeptide(L)' 'MRNSLRNIRLNKGYKNVEEISKNVGISTSYYYKIEQGKRNPGIDLAKNIADVLDHTVDELFL' A
#
# COMPACT_ATOMS: atom_id res chain seq x y z
N MET A 1 -7.63 10.40 -1.89
CA MET A 1 -6.27 9.90 -2.24
C MET A 1 -5.52 9.71 -0.93
N ARG A 2 -4.96 8.52 -0.71
CA ARG A 2 -4.20 8.17 0.49
C ARG A 2 -2.76 8.64 0.32
N ASN A 3 -2.56 9.93 0.61
CA ASN A 3 -1.27 10.57 0.44
C ASN A 3 -0.20 9.95 1.38
N SER A 4 -0.60 9.54 2.59
CA SER A 4 0.27 8.84 3.55
C SER A 4 0.84 7.55 2.97
N LEU A 5 -0.02 6.64 2.48
CA LEU A 5 0.38 5.37 1.85
C LEU A 5 1.35 5.59 0.66
N ARG A 6 1.04 6.56 -0.21
CA ARG A 6 1.90 6.87 -1.36
C ARG A 6 3.25 7.41 -0.92
N ASN A 7 3.29 8.33 0.04
CA ASN A 7 4.52 8.94 0.52
C ASN A 7 5.42 7.93 1.22
N ILE A 8 4.85 7.09 2.08
CA ILE A 8 5.57 6.02 2.79
C ILE A 8 6.16 5.03 1.78
N ARG A 9 5.37 4.62 0.77
CA ARG A 9 5.86 3.77 -0.31
C ARG A 9 7.07 4.39 -1.02
N LEU A 10 7.00 5.68 -1.38
CA LEU A 10 8.10 6.38 -2.04
C LEU A 10 9.34 6.51 -1.14
N ASN A 11 9.14 6.78 0.16
CA ASN A 11 10.22 6.88 1.15
C ASN A 11 10.94 5.55 1.36
N LYS A 12 10.22 4.42 1.27
CA LYS A 12 10.82 3.07 1.30
C LYS A 12 11.53 2.66 0.01
N GLY A 13 11.52 3.51 -1.02
CA GLY A 13 12.24 3.26 -2.28
C GLY A 13 11.40 2.54 -3.34
N TYR A 14 10.15 2.18 -3.04
CA TYR A 14 9.22 1.60 -4.01
C TYR A 14 8.71 2.68 -4.97
N LYS A 15 9.51 3.00 -6.00
CA LYS A 15 9.15 4.00 -7.02
C LYS A 15 8.00 3.53 -7.90
N ASN A 16 7.95 2.22 -8.20
CA ASN A 16 6.87 1.57 -8.93
C ASN A 16 5.97 0.78 -7.96
N VAL A 17 4.67 0.73 -8.23
CA VAL A 17 3.72 -0.10 -7.49
C VAL A 17 3.85 -1.60 -7.81
N GLU A 18 4.53 -1.96 -8.89
CA GLU A 18 4.66 -3.34 -9.36
C GLU A 18 5.41 -4.24 -8.39
N GLU A 19 6.49 -3.76 -7.78
CA GLU A 19 7.25 -4.50 -6.77
C GLU A 19 6.42 -4.74 -5.51
N ILE A 20 5.81 -3.71 -4.95
CA ILE A 20 4.96 -3.85 -3.75
C ILE A 20 3.72 -4.70 -4.03
N SER A 21 3.10 -4.55 -5.21
CA SER A 21 1.93 -5.34 -5.61
C SER A 21 2.28 -6.83 -5.71
N LYS A 22 3.46 -7.15 -6.25
CA LYS A 22 3.98 -8.51 -6.30
C LYS A 22 4.27 -9.07 -4.90
N ASN A 23 4.86 -8.28 -4.01
CA ASN A 23 5.16 -8.69 -2.64
C ASN A 23 3.90 -8.98 -1.82
N VAL A 24 2.85 -8.18 -2.01
CA VAL A 24 1.57 -8.35 -1.28
C VAL A 24 0.54 -9.20 -2.04
N GLY A 25 0.90 -9.76 -3.21
CA GLY A 25 0.10 -10.72 -3.95
C GLY A 25 -1.15 -10.16 -4.63
N ILE A 26 -1.12 -8.90 -5.08
CA ILE A 26 -2.25 -8.25 -5.77
C ILE A 26 -1.85 -7.66 -7.11
N SER A 27 -2.84 -7.25 -7.92
CA SER A 27 -2.55 -6.51 -9.16
C SER A 27 -2.18 -5.05 -8.88
N THR A 28 -1.33 -4.48 -9.74
CA THR A 28 -0.96 -3.06 -9.70
C THR A 28 -2.17 -2.14 -9.78
N SER A 29 -3.15 -2.48 -10.62
CA SER A 29 -4.43 -1.76 -10.72
C SER A 29 -5.19 -1.75 -9.40
N TYR A 30 -5.16 -2.87 -8.67
CA TYR A 30 -5.81 -2.96 -7.36
C TYR A 30 -5.09 -2.09 -6.33
N TYR A 31 -3.76 -2.14 -6.28
CA TYR A 31 -2.95 -1.27 -5.41
C TYR A 31 -3.19 0.22 -5.70
N TYR A 32 -3.25 0.63 -6.98
CA TYR A 32 -3.59 2.00 -7.34
C TYR A 32 -4.98 2.43 -6.88
N LYS A 33 -5.97 1.53 -6.92
CA LYS A 33 -7.30 1.83 -6.39
C LYS A 33 -7.28 2.02 -4.87
N ILE A 34 -6.40 1.32 -4.16
CA ILE A 34 -6.17 1.52 -2.72
C ILE A 34 -5.53 2.89 -2.48
N GLU A 35 -4.44 3.23 -3.17
CA GLU A 35 -3.80 4.56 -3.06
C GLU A 35 -4.77 5.70 -3.41
N GLN A 36 -5.66 5.50 -4.38
CA GLN A 36 -6.66 6.50 -4.74
C GLN A 36 -7.78 6.64 -3.69
N GLY A 37 -7.93 5.65 -2.79
CA GLY A 37 -9.03 5.55 -1.83
C GLY A 37 -10.33 5.00 -2.43
N LYS A 38 -10.26 4.42 -3.64
CA LYS A 38 -11.41 3.78 -4.32
C LYS A 38 -11.68 2.35 -3.83
N ARG A 39 -10.69 1.73 -3.20
CA ARG A 39 -10.80 0.38 -2.62
C ARG A 39 -10.17 0.37 -1.23
N ASN A 40 -10.87 -0.28 -0.29
CA ASN A 40 -10.30 -0.62 1.00
C ASN A 40 -9.74 -2.04 0.93
N PRO A 41 -8.46 -2.24 1.27
CA PRO A 41 -7.93 -3.57 1.46
C PRO A 41 -8.64 -4.23 2.65
N GLY A 42 -8.74 -5.56 2.63
CA GLY A 42 -9.10 -6.32 3.85
C GLY A 42 -8.01 -6.18 4.91
N ILE A 43 -8.30 -6.58 6.14
CA ILE A 43 -7.38 -6.47 7.29
C ILE A 43 -6.05 -7.17 7.00
N ASP A 44 -6.09 -8.39 6.45
CA ASP A 44 -4.86 -9.15 6.15
C ASP A 44 -4.00 -8.47 5.08
N LEU A 45 -4.63 -7.91 4.04
CA LEU A 45 -3.91 -7.19 3.00
C LEU A 45 -3.36 -5.86 3.51
N ALA A 46 -4.14 -5.15 4.34
CA ALA A 46 -3.69 -3.92 4.98
C ALA A 46 -2.46 -4.18 5.85
N LYS A 47 -2.48 -5.27 6.62
CA LYS A 47 -1.36 -5.73 7.44
C LYS A 47 -0.15 -6.12 6.60
N ASN A 48 -0.33 -6.88 5.53
CA ASN A 48 0.77 -7.25 4.63
C ASN A 48 1.42 -6.02 3.97
N ILE A 49 0.63 -5.01 3.59
CA ILE A 49 1.16 -3.75 3.04
C ILE A 49 1.95 -3.00 4.12
N ALA A 50 1.42 -2.93 5.35
CA ALA A 50 2.12 -2.39 6.52
C ALA A 50 3.46 -3.08 6.76
N ASP A 51 3.48 -4.41 6.78
CA ASP A 51 4.69 -5.20 7.01
C ASP A 51 5.76 -4.96 5.92
N VAL A 52 5.35 -4.91 4.64
CA VAL A 52 6.26 -4.61 3.51
C VAL A 52 6.80 -3.19 3.55
N LEU A 53 5.97 -2.25 4.01
CA LEU A 53 6.36 -0.85 4.18
C LEU A 53 6.98 -0.56 5.54
N ASP A 54 7.11 -1.56 6.41
CA ASP A 54 7.65 -1.47 7.77
C ASP A 54 7.05 -0.28 8.52
N HIS A 55 5.72 -0.19 8.47
CA HIS A 55 4.87 0.81 9.12
C HIS A 55 3.62 0.11 9.67
N THR A 56 2.86 0.79 10.53
CA THR A 56 1.59 0.28 11.04
C THR A 56 0.44 0.51 10.06
N VAL A 57 -0.61 -0.31 10.17
CA VAL A 57 -1.85 -0.14 9.38
C VAL A 57 -2.45 1.25 9.65
N ASP A 58 -2.40 1.70 10.89
CA ASP A 58 -2.84 3.03 11.31
C ASP A 58 -2.09 4.14 10.56
N GLU A 59 -0.76 4.13 10.51
CA GLU A 59 0.03 5.13 9.78
C GLU A 59 -0.25 5.16 8.27
N LEU A 60 -0.65 4.02 7.68
CA LEU A 60 -0.95 3.91 6.26
C LEU A 60 -2.37 4.36 5.89
N PHE A 61 -3.33 4.22 6.82
CA PHE A 61 -4.75 4.32 6.51
C PHE A 61 -5.56 5.29 7.38
N LEU A 62 -5.00 5.87 8.45
CA LEU A 62 -5.55 7.04 9.16
C LEU A 62 -5.23 8.39 8.49
#